data_AF-A0A969SU69-F1
#
_entry.id   AF-A0A969SU69-F1
#
_cell.length_a   1.000
_cell.length_b   1.000
_cell.length_c   1.000
_cell.angle_alpha   90.00
_cell.angle_beta   90.00
_cell.angle_gamma   90.00
#
_symmetry.space_group_name_H-M   'P 1'
#
loop_
_entity.id
_entity.type
_entity.pdbx_description
1 polymer ?
#
loop_
_entity_poly.entity_id
_entity_poly.type
_entity_poly.pdbx_seq_one_letter_code
_entity_poly.pdbx_strand_id
1 'polypeptide(L)'
;MQPLNQSPTAATSPLKRLIHYGRAYRRQIWLASACSVLNKLFDLAPPALIGIAVDVVVEQQDSMLAQLGLESVFGQLLALTLLSMVIWGLESTFEYAYARLWRNLAQTIQHDLRLNAYSHVQNLELSYFESRSTGGLMSILNDDINQLERFLDFGANEILQVATTVVII
;
A
#
# COMPACT_ATOMS: atom_id res chain seq x y z
N MET A 1 -51.86 -13.03 5.50
CA MET A 1 -50.70 -12.12 5.42
C MET A 1 -49.84 -12.37 6.64
N GLN A 2 -48.69 -13.02 6.47
CA GLN A 2 -47.78 -13.43 7.56
C GLN A 2 -46.52 -12.57 7.43
N PRO A 3 -46.09 -11.84 8.47
CA PRO A 3 -44.91 -11.00 8.35
C PRO A 3 -43.66 -11.89 8.26
N LEU A 4 -42.88 -11.69 7.20
CA LEU A 4 -41.57 -12.31 7.03
C LEU A 4 -40.65 -11.78 8.13
N ASN A 5 -40.47 -12.57 9.19
CA ASN A 5 -39.46 -12.37 10.20
C ASN A 5 -38.08 -12.64 9.58
N GLN A 6 -37.51 -11.65 8.90
CA GLN A 6 -36.10 -11.66 8.53
C GLN A 6 -35.29 -11.31 9.77
N SER A 7 -34.81 -12.34 10.47
CA SER A 7 -33.76 -12.15 11.47
C SER A 7 -32.57 -11.48 10.79
N PRO A 8 -32.01 -10.37 11.31
CA PRO A 8 -30.84 -9.76 10.72
C PRO A 8 -29.68 -10.73 10.95
N THR A 9 -29.32 -11.53 9.94
CA THR A 9 -28.04 -12.24 9.95
C THR A 9 -26.99 -11.18 10.13
N ALA A 10 -26.30 -11.18 11.28
CA ALA A 10 -25.30 -10.17 11.62
C ALA A 10 -24.38 -9.95 10.42
N ALA A 11 -24.56 -8.82 9.74
CA ALA A 11 -23.87 -8.53 8.50
C ALA A 11 -22.38 -8.46 8.83
N THR A 12 -21.64 -9.54 8.54
CA THR A 12 -20.17 -9.50 8.59
C THR A 12 -19.74 -8.33 7.73
N SER A 13 -19.09 -7.35 8.36
CA SER A 13 -18.60 -6.14 7.68
C SER A 13 -17.97 -6.52 6.34
N PRO A 14 -18.35 -5.86 5.22
CA PRO A 14 -17.76 -6.12 3.90
C PRO A 14 -16.23 -6.12 3.92
N LEU A 15 -15.63 -5.25 4.74
CA LEU A 15 -14.19 -5.20 4.98
C LEU A 15 -13.65 -6.48 5.64
N LYS A 16 -14.35 -7.06 6.62
CA LYS A 16 -13.96 -8.34 7.23
C LYS A 16 -14.01 -9.49 6.22
N ARG A 17 -14.98 -9.49 5.30
CA ARG A 17 -15.04 -10.49 4.21
C ARG A 17 -13.87 -10.33 3.24
N LEU A 18 -13.53 -9.10 2.87
CA LEU A 18 -12.37 -8.80 2.04
C LEU A 18 -11.05 -9.24 2.71
N ILE A 19 -10.87 -8.93 3.99
CA ILE A 19 -9.70 -9.36 4.78
C ILE A 19 -9.61 -10.89 4.84
N HIS A 20 -10.75 -11.58 4.99
CA HIS A 20 -10.78 -13.03 4.99
C HIS A 20 -10.36 -13.61 3.63
N TYR A 21 -10.84 -13.03 2.52
CA TYR A 21 -10.44 -13.41 1.17
C TYR A 21 -8.94 -13.18 0.93
N GLY A 22 -8.41 -12.06 1.43
CA GLY A 22 -6.99 -11.72 1.38
C GLY A 22 -6.06 -12.66 2.17
N ARG A 23 -6.59 -13.57 3.01
CA ARG A 23 -5.75 -14.52 3.78
C ARG A 23 -4.93 -15.45 2.90
N ALA A 24 -5.44 -15.83 1.73
CA ALA A 24 -4.69 -16.62 0.75
C ALA A 24 -3.42 -15.88 0.28
N TYR A 25 -3.45 -14.55 0.30
CA TYR A 25 -2.42 -13.64 -0.18
C TYR A 25 -1.55 -13.04 0.93
N ARG A 26 -1.67 -13.52 2.17
CA ARG A 26 -1.02 -12.93 3.36
C ARG A 26 0.49 -12.69 3.20
N ARG A 27 1.20 -13.57 2.48
CA ARG A 27 2.65 -13.42 2.27
C ARG A 27 2.97 -12.26 1.35
N GLN A 28 2.21 -12.09 0.26
CA GLN A 28 2.39 -10.99 -0.67
C GLN A 28 2.03 -9.66 -0.01
N ILE A 29 0.92 -9.63 0.73
CA ILE A 29 0.50 -8.46 1.52
C ILE A 29 1.61 -8.07 2.50
N TRP A 30 2.12 -9.01 3.29
CA TRP A 30 3.14 -8.73 4.29
C TRP A 30 4.45 -8.21 3.67
N LEU A 31 4.90 -8.82 2.55
CA LEU A 31 6.08 -8.35 1.82
C LEU A 31 5.88 -6.95 1.24
N ALA A 32 4.72 -6.70 0.61
CA ALA A 32 4.39 -5.40 0.04
C ALA A 32 4.35 -4.32 1.14
N SER A 33 3.66 -4.59 2.25
CA SER A 33 3.60 -3.69 3.41
C SER A 33 4.97 -3.43 4.02
N ALA A 34 5.82 -4.45 4.16
CA ALA A 34 7.18 -4.27 4.68
C ALA A 34 8.01 -3.36 3.76
N CYS A 35 7.94 -3.56 2.44
CA CYS A 35 8.61 -2.69 1.47
C CYS A 35 8.05 -1.26 1.51
N SER A 36 6.73 -1.07 1.63
CA SER A 36 6.10 0.25 1.76
C SER A 36 6.58 1.00 3.01
N VAL A 37 6.64 0.32 4.16
CA VAL A 37 7.10 0.93 5.42
C VAL A 37 8.58 1.29 5.34
N LEU A 38 9.42 0.39 4.82
CA LEU A 38 10.85 0.65 4.65
C LEU A 38 11.09 1.81 3.68
N ASN A 39 10.40 1.85 2.54
CA ASN A 39 10.46 2.98 1.62
C ASN A 39 10.09 4.30 2.34
N LYS A 40 9.01 4.32 3.12
CA LYS A 40 8.58 5.53 3.83
C LYS A 40 9.62 6.05 4.83
N LEU A 41 10.41 5.16 5.44
CA LEU A 41 11.53 5.57 6.31
C LEU A 41 12.63 6.30 5.53
N PHE A 42 12.97 5.83 4.33
CA PHE A 42 13.97 6.48 3.48
C PHE A 42 13.44 7.79 2.87
N ASP A 43 12.17 7.82 2.47
CA ASP A 43 11.48 9.02 1.94
C ASP A 43 11.40 10.15 2.99
N LEU A 44 11.45 9.83 4.29
CA LEU A 44 11.47 10.82 5.37
C LEU A 44 12.87 11.25 5.80
N ALA A 45 13.93 10.65 5.24
CA ALA A 45 15.31 10.99 5.58
C ALA A 45 15.80 12.36 5.02
N PRO A 46 15.39 12.86 3.84
CA PRO A 46 15.92 14.10 3.27
C PRO A 46 15.84 15.33 4.18
N PRO A 47 14.74 15.61 4.90
CA PRO A 47 14.68 16.73 5.85
C PRO A 47 15.75 16.62 6.95
N ALA A 48 16.00 15.42 7.47
CA ALA A 48 17.04 15.21 8.48
C ALA A 48 18.45 15.39 7.90
N LEU A 49 18.70 14.89 6.67
CA LEU A 49 19.97 15.09 5.97
C LEU A 49 20.24 16.57 5.70
N ILE A 50 19.21 17.34 5.34
CA ILE A 50 19.30 18.79 5.16
C ILE A 50 19.66 19.47 6.49
N GLY A 51 19.03 19.09 7.60
CA GLY A 51 19.37 19.60 8.93
C GLY A 51 20.84 19.38 9.25
N ILE A 52 21.33 18.15 9.10
CA ILE A 52 22.74 17.83 9.34
C ILE A 52 23.66 18.62 8.39
N ALA A 53 23.29 18.76 7.12
CA ALA A 53 24.09 19.55 6.17
C ALA A 53 24.19 21.03 6.57
N VAL A 54 23.11 21.61 7.11
CA VAL A 54 23.12 22.98 7.64
C VAL A 54 24.06 23.07 8.84
N ASP A 55 24.00 22.12 9.77
CA ASP A 55 24.87 22.09 10.96
C ASP A 55 26.35 21.99 10.56
N VAL A 56 26.69 21.17 9.56
CA VAL A 56 28.05 21.08 8.99
C VAL A 56 28.54 22.42 8.46
N VAL A 57 27.68 23.17 7.76
CA VAL A 57 28.05 24.46 7.16
C VAL A 57 28.15 25.57 8.20
N VAL A 58 27.29 25.54 9.23
CA VAL A 58 27.22 26.58 10.28
C VAL A 58 28.25 26.35 11.38
N GLU A 59 28.36 25.13 11.90
CA GLU A 59 29.20 24.79 13.07
C GLU A 59 30.60 24.28 12.68
N GLN A 60 30.80 23.89 11.42
CA GLN A 60 32.09 23.47 10.84
C GLN A 60 32.82 22.38 11.65
N GLN A 61 33.77 22.78 12.51
CA GLN A 61 34.60 21.88 13.32
C GLN A 61 33.92 21.43 14.62
N ASP A 62 32.84 22.10 15.04
CA ASP A 62 32.05 21.70 16.22
C ASP A 62 30.83 20.84 15.85
N SER A 63 30.60 20.60 14.56
CA SER A 63 29.45 19.84 14.08
C SER A 63 29.43 18.41 14.63
N MET A 64 28.23 17.80 14.72
CA MET A 64 28.07 16.42 15.17
C MET A 64 28.94 15.42 14.38
N LEU A 65 29.20 15.68 13.10
CA LEU A 65 30.05 14.84 12.25
C LEU A 65 31.56 15.07 12.51
N ALA A 66 31.96 16.27 12.91
CA ALA A 66 33.33 16.55 13.33
C ALA A 66 33.70 15.77 14.61
N GLN A 67 32.76 15.69 15.56
CA GLN A 67 32.91 14.92 16.81
C GLN A 67 33.05 13.40 16.56
N LEU A 68 32.60 12.91 15.40
CA LEU A 68 32.78 11.52 14.96
C LEU A 68 34.12 11.28 14.23
N GLY A 69 34.99 12.29 14.13
CA GLY A 69 36.34 12.19 13.56
C GLY A 69 36.50 12.73 12.14
N LEU A 70 35.47 13.37 11.57
CA LEU A 70 35.54 14.03 10.25
C LEU A 70 35.81 15.54 10.42
N GLU A 71 37.05 15.93 10.70
CA GLU A 71 37.38 17.33 11.01
C GLU A 71 37.23 18.29 9.82
N SER A 72 37.30 17.79 8.58
CA SER A 72 37.17 18.62 7.39
C SER A 72 35.72 18.74 6.91
N VAL A 73 35.24 19.98 6.71
CA VAL A 73 33.92 20.28 6.16
C VAL A 73 33.68 19.57 4.82
N PHE A 74 34.69 19.53 3.95
CA PHE A 74 34.61 18.80 2.67
C PHE A 74 34.37 17.30 2.88
N GLY A 75 35.07 16.67 3.83
CA GLY A 75 34.88 15.26 4.18
C GLY A 75 33.49 14.97 4.74
N GLN A 76 32.96 15.86 5.59
CA GLN A 76 31.59 15.76 6.11
C GLN A 76 30.55 15.84 4.99
N LEU A 77 30.68 16.83 4.09
CA LEU A 77 29.77 16.97 2.94
C LEU A 77 29.88 15.81 1.95
N LEU A 78 31.09 15.27 1.73
CA LEU A 78 31.29 14.09 0.88
C LEU A 78 30.62 12.85 1.49
N ALA A 79 30.77 12.63 2.80
CA ALA A 79 30.10 11.55 3.51
C ALA A 79 28.58 11.69 3.46
N LEU A 80 28.04 12.89 3.67
CA LEU A 80 26.61 13.17 3.53
C LEU A 80 26.10 12.93 2.10
N THR A 81 26.88 13.28 1.09
CA THR A 81 26.54 13.02 -0.31
C THR A 81 26.46 11.53 -0.59
N LEU A 82 27.45 10.75 -0.14
CA LEU A 82 27.44 9.30 -0.29
C LEU A 82 26.28 8.64 0.47
N LEU A 83 26.02 9.07 1.70
CA LEU A 83 24.88 8.63 2.49
C LEU A 83 23.55 8.94 1.78
N SER A 84 23.41 10.16 1.24
CA SER A 84 22.23 10.55 0.46
C SER A 84 22.05 9.66 -0.75
N MET A 85 23.11 9.38 -1.51
CA MET A 85 23.05 8.47 -2.66
C MET A 85 22.55 7.07 -2.27
N VAL A 86 23.01 6.54 -1.14
CA VAL A 86 22.54 5.25 -0.61
C VAL A 86 21.07 5.30 -0.23
N ILE A 87 20.65 6.36 0.47
CA ILE A 87 19.26 6.54 0.91
C ILE A 87 18.31 6.59 -0.28
N TRP A 88 18.59 7.42 -1.29
CA TRP A 88 17.79 7.52 -2.51
C TRP A 88 17.78 6.21 -3.30
N GLY A 89 18.91 5.50 -3.35
CA GLY A 89 19.00 4.19 -3.99
C GLY A 89 18.12 3.14 -3.30
N LEU A 90 18.12 3.12 -1.97
CA LEU A 90 17.26 2.23 -1.18
C LEU A 90 15.79 2.63 -1.30
N GLU A 91 15.47 3.92 -1.20
CA GLU A 91 14.13 4.48 -1.39
C GLU A 91 13.54 3.99 -2.72
N SER A 92 14.23 4.26 -3.83
CA SER A 92 13.78 3.86 -5.18
C SER A 92 13.66 2.34 -5.33
N THR A 93 14.57 1.57 -4.73
CA THR A 93 14.51 0.11 -4.76
C THR A 93 13.27 -0.41 -4.05
N PHE A 94 12.99 0.08 -2.84
CA PHE A 94 11.81 -0.30 -2.08
C PHE A 94 10.53 0.22 -2.73
N GLU A 95 10.58 1.39 -3.36
CA GLU A 95 9.47 1.96 -4.13
C GLU A 95 9.04 1.03 -5.25
N TYR A 96 9.99 0.68 -6.11
CA TYR A 96 9.76 -0.27 -7.19
C TYR A 96 9.26 -1.63 -6.66
N ALA A 97 9.85 -2.11 -5.56
CA ALA A 97 9.47 -3.39 -4.97
C ALA A 97 8.02 -3.38 -4.46
N TYR A 98 7.61 -2.39 -3.67
CA TYR A 98 6.24 -2.34 -3.16
C TYR A 98 5.25 -2.13 -4.32
N ALA A 99 5.55 -1.25 -5.27
CA ALA A 99 4.66 -0.96 -6.39
C ALA A 99 4.40 -2.22 -7.23
N ARG A 100 5.45 -3.01 -7.50
CA ARG A 100 5.31 -4.28 -8.21
C ARG A 100 4.51 -5.30 -7.41
N LEU A 101 4.73 -5.39 -6.10
CA LEU A 101 4.04 -6.35 -5.23
C LEU A 101 2.54 -6.04 -5.10
N TRP A 102 2.17 -4.78 -4.84
CA TRP A 102 0.77 -4.34 -4.78
C TRP A 102 0.04 -4.54 -6.10
N ARG A 103 0.68 -4.18 -7.22
CA ARG A 103 0.10 -4.38 -8.56
C ARG A 103 -0.18 -5.84 -8.88
N ASN A 104 0.81 -6.72 -8.66
CA ASN A 104 0.63 -8.15 -8.91
C ASN A 104 -0.47 -8.74 -8.01
N LEU A 105 -0.51 -8.33 -6.74
CA LEU A 105 -1.54 -8.75 -5.79
C LEU A 105 -2.93 -8.32 -6.26
N ALA A 106 -3.09 -7.04 -6.61
CA ALA A 106 -4.35 -6.45 -7.05
C ALA A 106 -4.89 -7.15 -8.30
N GLN A 107 -4.03 -7.36 -9.30
CA GLN A 107 -4.39 -8.06 -10.54
C GLN A 107 -4.77 -9.53 -10.31
N THR A 108 -4.05 -10.23 -9.42
CA THR A 108 -4.37 -11.62 -9.10
C THR A 108 -5.73 -11.73 -8.40
N ILE A 109 -5.97 -10.88 -7.40
CA ILE A 109 -7.26 -10.83 -6.70
C ILE A 109 -8.39 -10.44 -7.66
N GLN A 110 -8.18 -9.45 -8.54
CA GLN A 110 -9.15 -9.05 -9.56
C GLN A 110 -9.53 -10.22 -10.47
N HIS A 111 -8.53 -10.96 -10.95
CA HIS A 111 -8.72 -12.11 -11.81
C HIS A 111 -9.57 -13.20 -11.14
N ASP A 112 -9.20 -13.59 -9.91
CA ASP A 112 -9.90 -14.61 -9.16
C ASP A 112 -11.35 -14.19 -8.84
N LEU A 113 -11.55 -12.94 -8.40
CA LEU A 113 -12.89 -12.43 -8.11
C LEU A 113 -13.76 -12.42 -9.36
N ARG A 114 -13.19 -12.03 -10.50
CA ARG A 114 -13.89 -12.02 -11.79
C ARG A 114 -14.30 -13.43 -12.20
N LEU A 115 -13.40 -14.41 -12.14
CA LEU A 115 -13.72 -15.81 -12.45
C LEU A 115 -14.80 -16.38 -11.52
N ASN A 116 -14.66 -16.16 -10.21
CA ASN A 116 -15.62 -16.65 -9.22
C ASN A 116 -17.01 -16.02 -9.42
N ALA A 117 -17.06 -14.71 -9.65
CA ALA A 117 -18.31 -13.99 -9.89
C ALA A 117 -18.98 -14.42 -11.19
N TYR A 118 -18.22 -14.56 -12.30
CA TYR A 118 -18.76 -15.07 -13.56
C TYR A 118 -19.27 -16.50 -13.45
N SER A 119 -18.53 -17.38 -12.76
CA SER A 119 -18.96 -18.76 -12.52
C SER A 119 -20.25 -18.79 -11.70
N HIS A 120 -20.37 -17.94 -10.68
CA HIS A 120 -21.59 -17.86 -9.89
C HIS A 120 -22.77 -17.39 -10.73
N VAL A 121 -22.60 -16.31 -11.50
CA VAL A 121 -23.66 -15.74 -12.34
C VAL A 121 -24.17 -16.74 -13.39
N GLN A 122 -23.28 -17.54 -14.00
CA GLN A 122 -23.68 -18.56 -14.98
C GLN A 122 -24.53 -19.69 -14.40
N ASN A 123 -24.46 -19.93 -13.08
CA ASN A 123 -25.24 -20.96 -12.40
C ASN A 123 -26.55 -20.43 -11.80
N LEU A 124 -26.91 -19.16 -12.04
CA LEU A 124 -28.17 -18.59 -11.58
C LEU A 124 -29.35 -19.04 -12.45
N GLU A 125 -30.51 -19.21 -11.83
CA GLU A 125 -31.76 -19.56 -12.53
C GLU A 125 -32.29 -18.39 -13.36
N LEU A 126 -33.05 -18.69 -14.41
CA LEU A 126 -33.66 -17.67 -15.29
C LEU A 126 -34.54 -16.68 -14.52
N SER A 127 -35.27 -17.15 -13.50
CA SER A 127 -36.11 -16.33 -12.61
C SER A 127 -35.33 -15.20 -11.91
N TYR A 128 -34.04 -15.40 -11.65
CA TYR A 128 -33.16 -14.37 -11.08
C TYR A 128 -32.89 -13.24 -12.09
N PHE A 129 -32.71 -13.58 -13.37
CA PHE A 129 -32.49 -12.60 -14.44
C PHE A 129 -33.77 -11.87 -14.84
N GLU A 130 -34.94 -12.49 -14.69
CA GLU A 130 -36.24 -11.83 -14.92
C GLU A 130 -36.56 -10.81 -13.81
N SER A 131 -36.08 -11.05 -12.59
CA SER A 131 -36.34 -10.20 -11.43
C SER A 131 -35.27 -9.13 -11.15
N ARG A 132 -34.15 -9.11 -11.90
CA ARG A 132 -33.05 -8.15 -11.74
C ARG A 132 -32.56 -7.60 -13.06
N SER A 133 -31.99 -6.39 -13.04
CA SER A 133 -31.39 -5.82 -14.24
C SER A 133 -30.06 -6.52 -14.57
N THR A 134 -29.94 -7.03 -15.80
CA THR A 134 -28.68 -7.58 -16.33
C THR A 134 -27.55 -6.53 -16.30
N GLY A 135 -27.90 -5.24 -16.43
CA GLY A 135 -26.96 -4.13 -16.30
C GLY A 135 -26.30 -4.03 -14.92
N GLY A 136 -27.06 -4.30 -13.84
CA GLY A 136 -26.50 -4.31 -12.49
C GLY A 136 -25.46 -5.42 -12.30
N LEU A 137 -25.72 -6.62 -12.85
CA LEU A 137 -24.75 -7.71 -12.83
C LEU A 137 -23.48 -7.38 -13.61
N MET A 138 -23.62 -6.76 -14.78
CA MET A 138 -22.48 -6.33 -15.58
C MET A 138 -21.63 -5.25 -14.88
N SER A 139 -22.27 -4.33 -14.15
CA SER A 139 -21.56 -3.32 -13.36
C SER A 139 -20.80 -3.95 -12.19
N ILE A 140 -21.37 -4.95 -11.51
CA ILE A 140 -20.64 -5.69 -10.46
C ILE A 140 -19.41 -6.41 -11.06
N LEU A 141 -19.59 -7.10 -12.18
CA LEU A 141 -18.52 -7.89 -12.82
C LEU A 141 -17.39 -7.01 -13.41
N ASN A 142 -17.67 -5.74 -13.71
CA ASN A 142 -16.70 -4.79 -14.23
C ASN A 142 -16.31 -3.74 -13.18
N ASP A 143 -17.20 -2.82 -12.86
CA ASP A 143 -16.92 -1.62 -12.10
C ASP A 143 -16.54 -1.92 -10.65
N ASP A 144 -17.31 -2.76 -9.95
CA ASP A 144 -17.03 -3.07 -8.54
C ASP A 144 -15.72 -3.83 -8.39
N ILE A 145 -15.48 -4.81 -9.27
CA ILE A 145 -14.22 -5.57 -9.29
C ILE A 145 -13.03 -4.66 -9.64
N ASN A 146 -13.18 -3.74 -10.60
CA ASN A 146 -12.13 -2.79 -10.95
C ASN A 146 -11.89 -1.75 -9.85
N GLN A 147 -12.93 -1.33 -9.12
CA GLN A 147 -12.77 -0.44 -7.96
C GLN A 147 -11.96 -1.12 -6.85
N LEU A 148 -12.24 -2.40 -6.59
CA LEU A 148 -11.48 -3.15 -5.62
C LEU A 148 -10.02 -3.35 -6.04
N GLU A 149 -9.77 -3.60 -7.33
CA GLU A 149 -8.41 -3.66 -7.87
C GLU A 149 -7.64 -2.37 -7.64
N ARG A 150 -8.21 -1.21 -8.00
CA ARG A 150 -7.56 0.09 -7.77
C ARG A 150 -7.31 0.38 -6.29
N PHE A 151 -8.25 -0.01 -5.43
CA PHE A 151 -8.06 0.12 -3.99
C PHE A 151 -6.86 -0.71 -3.50
N LEU A 152 -6.68 -1.93 -4.02
CA LEU A 152 -5.56 -2.79 -3.65
C LEU A 152 -4.24 -2.35 -4.30
N ASP A 153 -4.26 -1.83 -5.53
CA ASP A 153 -3.06 -1.36 -6.25
C ASP A 153 -2.49 -0.08 -5.61
N PHE A 154 -3.36 0.89 -5.29
CA PHE A 154 -2.93 2.21 -4.79
C PHE A 154 -3.40 2.49 -3.35
N GLY A 155 -4.71 2.39 -3.10
CA GLY A 155 -5.31 2.87 -1.84
C GLY A 155 -4.77 2.17 -0.59
N ALA A 156 -4.50 0.86 -0.67
CA ALA A 156 -3.94 0.10 0.44
C ALA A 156 -2.53 0.59 0.81
N ASN A 157 -1.69 0.87 -0.18
CA ASN A 157 -0.36 1.42 0.02
C ASN A 157 -0.40 2.86 0.57
N GLU A 158 -1.28 3.71 0.04
CA GLU A 158 -1.46 5.09 0.51
C GLU A 158 -1.86 5.15 1.99
N ILE A 159 -2.83 4.32 2.41
CA ILE A 159 -3.23 4.23 3.82
C ILE A 159 -2.05 3.83 4.70
N LEU A 160 -1.24 2.84 4.27
CA LEU A 160 -0.05 2.41 5.01
C LEU A 160 1.01 3.50 5.10
N GLN A 161 1.28 4.22 4.00
CA GLN A 161 2.24 5.31 3.98
C GLN A 161 1.81 6.47 4.88
N VAL A 162 0.55 6.89 4.82
CA VAL A 162 0.00 7.95 5.68
C VAL A 162 0.05 7.52 7.14
N ALA A 163 -0.39 6.30 7.47
CA ALA A 163 -0.33 5.79 8.84
C ALA A 163 1.11 5.74 9.37
N THR A 164 2.05 5.27 8.54
CA THR A 164 3.48 5.22 8.91
C THR A 164 4.03 6.61 9.16
N THR A 165 3.66 7.59 8.32
CA THR A 165 4.06 8.99 8.49
C THR A 165 3.56 9.56 9.82
N VAL A 166 2.29 9.34 10.16
CA VAL A 166 1.67 9.82 11.41
C VAL A 166 2.26 9.14 12.64
N VAL A 167 2.75 7.90 12.53
CA VAL A 167 3.38 7.19 13.66
C VAL A 167 4.82 7.66 13.91
N ILE A 168 5.53 8.09 12.85
CA ILE A 168 6.93 8.51 12.95
C ILE A 168 7.05 9.96 13.45
N ILE A 169 6.14 10.85 13.02
CA ILE A 169 6.13 12.29 13.35
C ILE A 169 5.32 12.52 14.62
#